data_AF-A0A662RMB6-F1
#
_entry.id   AF-A0A662RMB6-F1
#
_cell.length_a   1.000
_cell.length_b   1.000
_cell.length_c   1.000
_cell.angle_alpha   90.00
_cell.angle_beta   90.00
_cell.angle_gamma   90.00
#
_symmetry.space_group_name_H-M   'P 1'
#
loop_
_entity.id
_entity.type
_entity.pdbx_description
1 polymer ?
#
loop_
_entity_poly.entity_id
_entity_poly.type
_entity_poly.pdbx_seq_one_letter_code
_entity_poly.pdbx_strand_id
1 'polypeptide(L)'
;MTTPELKLNPAGKVNIRKFVNVTNVTADSWIFLNVSYRDADVSGVDEDSLLLYRWNETASAWELANETGKPNGVNTTGNYVYANVTSFSQIAPFGNPTPQNEYAYAAP
;
A
#
# COMPACT_ATOMS: atom_id res chain seq x y z
N MET A 1 4.28 -1.82 -23.59
CA MET A 1 3.81 -1.57 -22.21
C MET A 1 4.96 -1.93 -21.30
N THR A 2 5.59 -0.95 -20.66
CA THR A 2 6.68 -1.21 -19.72
C THR A 2 6.07 -1.82 -18.46
N THR A 3 6.53 -3.01 -18.08
CA THR A 3 6.30 -3.55 -16.75
C THR A 3 6.73 -2.48 -15.74
N PRO A 4 5.87 -2.02 -14.82
CA PRO A 4 6.30 -1.12 -13.76
C PRO A 4 7.49 -1.75 -13.07
N GLU A 5 8.56 -0.98 -12.89
CA GLU A 5 9.74 -1.42 -12.16
C GLU A 5 9.28 -1.96 -10.79
N LEU A 6 9.61 -3.23 -10.50
CA LEU A 6 9.30 -3.88 -9.22
C LEU A 6 10.19 -3.27 -8.14
N LYS A 7 9.78 -2.13 -7.61
CA LYS A 7 10.39 -1.49 -6.45
C LYS A 7 10.25 -2.42 -5.25
N LEU A 8 11.34 -2.57 -4.47
CA LEU A 8 11.35 -3.42 -3.28
C LEU A 8 10.25 -2.99 -2.30
N ASN A 9 9.58 -3.96 -1.66
CA ASN A 9 8.61 -3.65 -0.62
C ASN A 9 9.29 -2.93 0.56
N PRO A 10 8.58 -2.05 1.29
CA PRO A 10 9.06 -1.59 2.58
C PRO A 10 9.31 -2.77 3.53
N ALA A 11 10.29 -2.63 4.42
CA ALA A 11 10.68 -3.69 5.34
C ALA A 11 9.47 -4.20 6.16
N GLY A 12 9.31 -5.52 6.22
CA GLY A 12 8.19 -6.17 6.94
C GLY A 12 6.82 -6.01 6.26
N LYS A 13 6.78 -5.52 5.01
CA LYS A 13 5.53 -5.30 4.27
C LYS A 13 5.46 -6.10 2.98
N VAL A 14 4.24 -6.35 2.53
CA VAL A 14 3.90 -7.00 1.25
C VAL A 14 2.85 -6.17 0.52
N ASN A 15 2.97 -6.08 -0.81
CA ASN A 15 2.00 -5.39 -1.65
C ASN A 15 0.93 -6.35 -2.19
N ILE A 16 -0.26 -5.81 -2.46
CA ILE A 16 -1.38 -6.57 -3.06
C ILE A 16 -1.45 -6.42 -4.59
N ARG A 17 -0.30 -6.11 -5.22
CA ARG A 17 -0.13 -5.96 -6.68
C ARG A 17 -1.03 -4.91 -7.36
N LYS A 18 -1.42 -3.87 -6.63
CA LYS A 18 -2.10 -2.69 -7.18
C LYS A 18 -1.15 -1.49 -7.13
N PHE A 19 -0.99 -0.81 -8.27
CA PHE A 19 -0.13 0.38 -8.38
C PHE A 19 -0.85 1.47 -9.15
N VAL A 20 -0.82 2.68 -8.63
CA VAL A 20 -1.41 3.88 -9.26
C VAL A 20 -0.31 4.93 -9.40
N ASN A 21 -0.04 5.36 -10.62
CA ASN A 21 0.85 6.50 -10.84
C ASN A 21 0.02 7.78 -10.81
N VAL A 22 0.36 8.70 -9.91
CA VAL A 22 -0.26 10.02 -9.84
C VAL A 22 0.80 11.07 -10.16
N THR A 23 0.46 11.99 -11.06
CA THR A 23 1.35 13.07 -11.48
C THR A 23 0.78 14.40 -11.02
N ASN A 24 1.63 15.19 -10.37
CA ASN A 24 1.24 16.54 -10.00
C ASN A 24 1.13 17.43 -11.24
N VAL A 25 0.05 18.20 -11.34
CA VAL A 25 -0.19 19.16 -12.42
C VAL A 25 -0.28 20.61 -11.94
N THR A 26 -0.34 20.86 -10.62
CA THR A 26 -0.37 22.22 -10.02
C THR A 26 0.38 22.26 -8.68
N ALA A 27 0.58 23.43 -8.07
CA ALA A 27 1.35 23.53 -6.81
C ALA A 27 0.63 22.92 -5.59
N ASP A 28 -0.70 23.07 -5.49
CA ASP A 28 -1.46 22.81 -4.26
C ASP A 28 -2.57 21.73 -4.42
N SER A 29 -2.36 20.78 -5.33
CA SER A 29 -3.33 19.69 -5.54
C SER A 29 -3.31 18.67 -4.41
N TRP A 30 -4.48 18.14 -4.09
CA TRP A 30 -4.65 16.97 -3.24
C TRP A 30 -5.73 16.05 -3.81
N ILE A 31 -5.64 14.77 -3.50
CA ILE A 31 -6.69 13.79 -3.82
C ILE A 31 -7.05 13.00 -2.58
N PHE A 32 -8.30 12.55 -2.53
CA PHE A 32 -8.69 11.44 -1.67
C PHE A 32 -8.71 10.17 -2.52
N LEU A 33 -7.67 9.35 -2.40
CA LEU A 33 -7.50 8.15 -3.22
C LEU A 33 -8.08 6.94 -2.50
N ASN A 34 -8.94 6.20 -3.20
CA ASN A 34 -9.38 4.86 -2.81
C ASN A 34 -8.83 3.84 -3.82
N VAL A 35 -8.28 2.74 -3.32
CA VAL A 35 -7.87 1.59 -4.14
C VAL A 35 -8.67 0.38 -3.66
N SER A 36 -9.64 -0.03 -4.47
CA SER A 36 -10.44 -1.23 -4.20
C SER A 36 -9.66 -2.50 -4.53
N TYR A 37 -9.91 -3.56 -3.77
CA TYR A 37 -9.31 -4.87 -3.95
C TYR A 37 -10.35 -5.99 -3.83
N ARG A 38 -9.92 -7.22 -4.08
CA ARG A 38 -10.70 -8.45 -3.85
C ARG A 38 -10.07 -9.22 -2.69
N ASP A 39 -10.83 -10.10 -2.04
CA ASP A 39 -10.29 -10.98 -0.97
C ASP A 39 -9.09 -11.81 -1.44
N ALA A 40 -9.08 -12.20 -2.72
CA ALA A 40 -7.96 -12.91 -3.33
C ALA A 40 -6.68 -12.06 -3.46
N ASP A 41 -6.80 -10.73 -3.55
CA ASP A 41 -5.66 -9.83 -3.67
C ASP A 41 -4.90 -9.71 -2.33
N VAL A 42 -5.57 -9.95 -1.20
CA VAL A 42 -5.02 -9.83 0.18
C VAL A 42 -4.60 -11.17 0.78
N SER A 43 -4.58 -12.24 -0.02
CA SER A 43 -4.11 -13.56 0.43
C SER A 43 -2.65 -13.48 0.93
N GLY A 44 -2.44 -13.87 2.19
CA GLY A 44 -1.13 -13.79 2.86
C GLY A 44 -0.78 -12.41 3.42
N VAL A 45 -1.74 -11.48 3.44
CA VAL A 45 -1.61 -10.14 4.03
C VAL A 45 -2.61 -9.99 5.18
N ASP A 46 -2.17 -9.44 6.30
CA ASP A 46 -3.06 -8.99 7.36
C ASP A 46 -3.85 -7.78 6.86
N GLU A 47 -5.12 -7.99 6.52
CA GLU A 47 -5.94 -7.01 5.82
C GLU A 47 -6.12 -5.71 6.61
N ASP A 48 -6.26 -5.80 7.94
CA ASP A 48 -6.43 -4.65 8.84
C ASP A 48 -5.18 -3.76 8.89
N SER A 49 -4.04 -4.25 8.41
CA SER A 49 -2.78 -3.51 8.38
C SER A 49 -2.53 -2.76 7.07
N LEU A 50 -3.47 -2.84 6.10
CA LEU A 50 -3.34 -2.19 4.80
C LEU A 50 -3.35 -0.67 4.92
N LEU A 51 -2.32 -0.04 4.36
CA LEU A 51 -2.20 1.42 4.19
C LEU A 51 -1.67 1.75 2.80
N LEU A 52 -1.94 2.96 2.33
CA LEU A 52 -1.34 3.48 1.10
C LEU A 52 0.06 4.03 1.38
N TYR A 53 1.01 3.63 0.56
CA TYR A 53 2.37 4.14 0.51
C TYR A 53 2.62 4.83 -0.82
N ARG A 54 3.44 5.86 -0.81
CA ARG A 54 3.98 6.50 -2.01
C ARG A 54 5.46 6.23 -2.15
N TRP A 55 5.95 6.17 -3.37
CA TRP A 55 7.37 6.05 -3.63
C TRP A 55 8.06 7.40 -3.46
N ASN A 56 9.12 7.44 -2.67
CA ASN A 56 10.05 8.55 -2.56
C ASN A 56 11.26 8.28 -3.46
N GLU A 57 11.33 8.98 -4.60
CA GLU A 57 12.42 8.84 -5.57
C GLU A 57 13.79 9.25 -4.98
N THR A 58 13.82 10.22 -4.06
CA THR A 58 15.07 10.69 -3.45
C THR A 58 15.63 9.67 -2.46
N ALA A 59 14.77 9.05 -1.65
CA ALA A 59 15.18 8.05 -0.67
C ALA A 59 15.25 6.62 -1.24
N SER A 60 14.78 6.41 -2.48
CA SER A 60 14.58 5.09 -3.07
C SER A 60 13.81 4.15 -2.14
N ALA A 61 12.76 4.67 -1.51
CA ALA A 61 12.01 3.98 -0.47
C ALA A 61 10.51 4.31 -0.53
N TRP A 62 9.69 3.39 -0.01
CA TRP A 62 8.27 3.63 0.22
C TRP A 62 8.05 4.32 1.57
N GLU A 63 7.19 5.33 1.58
CA GLU A 63 6.73 6.01 2.79
C GLU A 63 5.21 6.16 2.78
N LEU A 64 4.60 6.47 3.92
CA LEU A 64 3.15 6.63 3.98
C LEU A 64 2.68 7.72 2.99
N ALA A 65 1.61 7.43 2.25
CA ALA A 65 1.11 8.33 1.22
C ALA A 65 0.43 9.59 1.80
N ASN A 66 0.00 9.54 3.05
CA ASN A 66 -0.64 10.67 3.72
C ASN A 66 0.35 11.60 4.40
N GLU A 67 -0.04 12.86 4.52
CA GLU A 67 0.60 13.78 5.45
C GLU A 67 0.25 13.44 6.90
N THR A 68 1.12 13.86 7.82
CA THR A 68 0.90 13.72 9.26
C THR A 68 -0.45 14.30 9.67
N GLY A 69 -1.25 13.50 10.39
CA GLY A 69 -2.58 13.89 10.86
C GLY A 69 -3.68 13.81 9.81
N LYS A 70 -3.39 13.35 8.58
CA LYS A 70 -4.41 13.09 7.55
C LYS A 70 -4.78 11.61 7.50
N PRO A 71 -6.01 11.25 7.02
CA PRO A 71 -6.44 9.87 6.97
C PRO A 71 -5.58 9.00 6.04
N ASN A 72 -5.29 7.79 6.51
CA ASN A 72 -4.76 6.65 5.76
C ASN A 72 -5.24 5.39 6.47
N GLY A 73 -5.97 4.52 5.79
CA GLY A 73 -6.64 3.40 6.44
C GLY A 73 -7.27 2.43 5.44
N VAL A 74 -7.93 1.42 5.99
CA VAL A 74 -8.59 0.35 5.24
C VAL A 74 -10.04 0.20 5.71
N ASN A 75 -10.93 -0.11 4.77
CA ASN A 75 -12.26 -0.59 5.03
C ASN A 75 -12.35 -2.04 4.54
N THR A 76 -12.20 -2.98 5.47
CA THR A 76 -12.21 -4.43 5.20
C THR A 76 -13.60 -4.98 4.90
N THR A 77 -14.67 -4.25 5.24
CA THR A 77 -16.04 -4.62 4.81
C THR A 77 -16.30 -4.20 3.37
N GLY A 78 -15.75 -3.05 2.95
CA GLY A 78 -15.90 -2.49 1.61
C GLY A 78 -14.79 -2.87 0.63
N ASN A 79 -13.76 -3.60 1.09
CA ASN A 79 -12.57 -3.99 0.33
C ASN A 79 -11.88 -2.82 -0.38
N TYR A 80 -11.53 -1.77 0.37
CA TYR A 80 -10.71 -0.68 -0.15
C TYR A 80 -9.78 -0.08 0.90
N VAL A 81 -8.58 0.29 0.45
CA VAL A 81 -7.64 1.13 1.21
C VAL A 81 -7.77 2.57 0.72
N TYR A 82 -7.55 3.55 1.60
CA TYR A 82 -7.71 4.95 1.28
C TYR A 82 -6.68 5.85 1.95
N ALA A 83 -6.39 6.99 1.35
CA ALA A 83 -5.59 8.05 1.96
C ALA A 83 -5.90 9.44 1.37
N ASN A 84 -5.67 10.49 2.17
CA ASN A 84 -5.55 11.84 1.66
C ASN A 84 -4.08 12.07 1.23
N VAL A 85 -3.88 12.34 -0.06
CA VAL A 85 -2.55 12.41 -0.68
C VAL A 85 -2.32 13.80 -1.28
N THR A 86 -1.18 14.40 -0.91
CA THR A 86 -0.70 15.71 -1.39
C THR A 86 0.64 15.62 -2.12
N SER A 87 1.39 14.52 -1.90
CA SER A 87 2.66 14.23 -2.57
C SER A 87 2.47 13.11 -3.58
N PHE A 88 2.59 13.44 -4.86
CA PHE A 88 2.26 12.54 -5.96
C PHE A 88 3.46 11.79 -6.52
N SER A 89 3.33 10.48 -6.63
CA SER A 89 4.26 9.58 -7.29
C SER A 89 3.54 8.27 -7.61
N GLN A 90 4.26 7.15 -7.73
CA GLN A 90 3.61 5.85 -7.67
C GLN A 90 3.10 5.58 -6.25
N ILE A 91 1.86 5.14 -6.14
CA ILE A 91 1.17 4.82 -4.90
C ILE A 91 0.71 3.36 -4.95
N ALA A 92 0.86 2.63 -3.84
CA ALA A 92 0.43 1.25 -3.73
C ALA A 92 -0.01 0.88 -2.31
N PRO A 93 -0.94 -0.08 -2.15
CA PRO A 93 -1.28 -0.65 -0.85
C PRO A 93 -0.21 -1.61 -0.37
N PHE A 94 0.18 -1.49 0.89
CA PHE A 94 1.02 -2.46 1.58
C PHE A 94 0.42 -2.81 2.93
N GLY A 95 0.54 -4.08 3.31
CA GLY A 95 0.18 -4.58 4.63
C GLY A 95 1.29 -5.44 5.22
N ASN A 96 1.15 -5.82 6.48
CA ASN A 96 1.95 -6.85 7.11
C ASN A 96 1.65 -8.21 6.44
N PRO A 97 2.64 -9.09 6.30
CA PRO A 97 2.33 -10.48 5.99
C PRO A 97 1.50 -11.09 7.12
N THR A 98 0.53 -11.94 6.80
CA THR A 98 -0.09 -12.77 7.85
C THR A 98 1.00 -13.61 8.51
N PRO A 99 0.96 -13.85 9.84
CA PRO A 99 1.84 -14.81 10.48
C PRO A 99 1.76 -16.13 9.71
N GLN A 100 2.90 -16.64 9.21
CA GLN A 100 2.93 -18.04 8.81
C GLN A 100 2.65 -18.85 10.07
N ASN A 101 1.81 -19.87 9.98
CA ASN A 101 1.60 -20.81 11.06
C ASN A 101 2.95 -21.48 11.41
N GLU A 102 3.74 -20.90 12.32
CA GLU A 102 4.97 -21.50 12.86
C GLU A 102 4.69 -22.83 13.58
N TYR A 103 3.42 -23.18 13.80
CA TYR A 103 2.97 -24.44 14.38
C TYR A 103 2.97 -25.63 13.42
N ALA A 104 3.19 -25.46 12.11
CA ALA A 104 3.18 -26.59 11.17
C ALA A 104 4.46 -27.46 11.20
N TYR A 105 5.49 -27.07 11.98
CA TYR A 105 6.71 -27.86 12.17
C TYR A 105 6.84 -28.49 13.57
N ALA A 106 5.82 -28.35 14.43
CA ALA A 106 5.82 -28.98 15.74
C ALA A 106 5.03 -30.31 15.71
N ALA A 107 5.78 -31.40 15.52
CA ALA A 107 5.52 -32.79 15.91
C ALA A 107 4.75 -33.71 14.93
N PRO A 108 5.02 -35.04 14.97
CA PRO A 108 5.93 -35.77 15.87
C PRO A 108 7.34 -36.02 15.34
#